data_AF-A0A4U0UFP6-F1
#
_entry.id   AF-A0A4U0UFP6-F1
#
_cell.length_a   1.000
_cell.length_b   1.000
_cell.length_c   1.000
_cell.angle_alpha   90.00
_cell.angle_beta   90.00
_cell.angle_gamma   90.00
#
_symmetry.space_group_name_H-M   'P 1'
#
loop_
_entity.id
_entity.type
_entity.pdbx_description
1 polymer ?
#
loop_
_entity_poly.entity_id
_entity_poly.type
_entity_poly.pdbx_seq_one_letter_code
_entity_poly.pdbx_strand_id
1 'polypeptide(L)'
;MAKATLTDLPPELLDHIIEYLPTANALANLEASSKSLSNLKDAWTTFNRTRFPSLHPTETPSQKDTARTLTSLSKARDRRAFVARYTEPHGSIHAFPGGKKVERWKKPRGQTIGFTPQVDVFEDVGQVWRDRREVLAFSAGAEVCVRRRTRRGSDEDVSWSTYRPLSAYEGRDDVTTLHLLRPDREDDTEGQRLISGTANGDLCILSLSEGSSGDVPVTYFVTNGQPVRSSGLLRHPGDGNDLLVANMGDSRVSVYSVDASLSKIAPLTSLDIRPPELNGAAARHQRVWSSEFLSSTRIATGIGPSSEPIHVYDLSPSGLSKDPLRKFGLQNTMIEASDDDSVAPAGKKRSSSIYPIVPLPAHSTAGSGMGGNVFLSGAYDGVVRLHDLRSDRDVEVMYSDPTDESAIYSLLPRGQESLVAGGSRHSLLKFFDLRLGAKAYSYTDLDVSGNALALANGVARETSQDWNLFLRPHSSPQTSGRGGNNSSRRSHESSVYSLASPSASSPFLYAGVENAVLELAFTNVLDKHPDPAFFRPWQRHRGGGKAEGGRRGGKEDLWNSKEVLDLAMYDQSVDMKLCTQRSMWETFRLQPQKLDAETIPGLDERWRVGSGDSGLNWTRGTRGT
;
A
#
# COMPACT_ATOMS: atom_id res chain seq x y z
N MET A 1 -8.86 -10.30 57.88
CA MET A 1 -7.90 -10.09 56.77
C MET A 1 -8.55 -9.13 55.79
N ALA A 2 -7.90 -8.01 55.45
CA ALA A 2 -8.40 -7.14 54.39
C ALA A 2 -8.35 -7.92 53.06
N LYS A 3 -9.40 -7.83 52.24
CA LYS A 3 -9.40 -8.42 50.89
C LYS A 3 -8.43 -7.61 50.04
N ALA A 4 -7.36 -8.25 49.55
CA ALA A 4 -6.49 -7.66 48.55
C ALA A 4 -7.30 -7.33 47.29
N THR A 5 -7.18 -6.10 46.83
CA THR A 5 -7.84 -5.58 45.63
C THR A 5 -6.82 -5.43 44.50
N LEU A 6 -7.29 -5.32 43.26
CA LEU A 6 -6.40 -5.18 42.10
C LEU A 6 -5.51 -3.92 42.21
N THR A 7 -6.00 -2.88 42.90
CA THR A 7 -5.27 -1.64 43.15
C THR A 7 -4.13 -1.78 44.15
N ASP A 8 -4.07 -2.89 44.88
CA ASP A 8 -2.98 -3.18 45.84
C ASP A 8 -1.80 -3.90 45.16
N LEU A 9 -1.92 -4.26 43.87
CA LEU A 9 -0.85 -4.89 43.11
C LEU A 9 0.23 -3.87 42.71
N PRO A 10 1.51 -4.27 42.73
CA PRO A 10 2.58 -3.51 42.10
C PRO A 10 2.30 -3.22 40.62
N PRO A 11 2.75 -2.07 40.09
CA PRO A 11 2.51 -1.66 38.71
C PRO A 11 3.02 -2.70 37.70
N GLU A 12 4.11 -3.41 38.00
CA GLU A 12 4.67 -4.45 37.13
C GLU A 12 3.70 -5.63 36.95
N LEU A 13 2.96 -6.01 38.00
CA LEU A 13 1.95 -7.07 37.91
C LEU A 13 0.69 -6.58 37.18
N LEU A 14 0.37 -5.29 37.30
CA LEU A 14 -0.73 -4.69 36.54
C LEU A 14 -0.41 -4.63 35.05
N ASP A 15 0.82 -4.25 34.69
CA ASP A 15 1.28 -4.29 33.29
C ASP A 15 1.22 -5.70 32.73
N HIS A 16 1.67 -6.70 33.50
CA HIS A 16 1.57 -8.10 33.08
C HIS A 16 0.12 -8.54 32.85
N ILE A 17 -0.82 -8.14 33.71
CA ILE A 17 -2.26 -8.40 33.52
C ILE A 17 -2.77 -7.73 32.23
N ILE A 18 -2.34 -6.50 31.95
CA ILE A 18 -2.75 -5.75 30.75
C ILE A 18 -2.31 -6.46 29.47
N GLU A 19 -1.13 -7.10 29.45
CA GLU A 19 -0.68 -7.91 28.29
C GLU A 19 -1.67 -9.02 27.91
N TYR A 20 -2.35 -9.60 28.90
CA TYR A 20 -3.33 -10.66 28.68
C TYR A 20 -4.73 -10.15 28.33
N LEU A 21 -4.99 -8.84 28.34
CA LEU A 21 -6.29 -8.31 27.94
C LEU A 21 -6.48 -8.46 26.43
N PRO A 22 -7.50 -9.18 25.97
CA PRO A 22 -7.64 -9.52 24.55
C PRO A 22 -8.13 -8.35 23.70
N THR A 23 -8.86 -7.40 24.30
CA THR A 23 -9.54 -6.34 23.56
C THR A 23 -9.41 -4.96 24.20
N ALA A 24 -9.44 -3.91 23.38
CA ALA A 24 -9.47 -2.53 23.84
C ALA A 24 -10.70 -2.25 24.73
N ASN A 25 -11.81 -2.96 24.52
CA ASN A 25 -13.00 -2.84 25.37
C ASN A 25 -12.75 -3.40 26.78
N ALA A 26 -12.04 -4.53 26.89
CA ALA A 26 -11.65 -5.08 28.18
C ALA A 26 -10.77 -4.11 28.97
N LEU A 27 -9.81 -3.47 28.31
CA LEU A 27 -8.97 -2.43 28.92
C LEU A 27 -9.78 -1.19 29.32
N ALA A 28 -10.67 -0.70 28.46
CA ALA A 28 -11.54 0.43 28.78
C ALA A 28 -12.46 0.15 29.97
N ASN A 29 -13.00 -1.07 30.08
CA ASN A 29 -13.81 -1.50 31.22
C ASN A 29 -12.97 -1.61 32.50
N LEU A 30 -11.72 -2.06 32.40
CA LEU A 30 -10.79 -2.11 33.53
C LEU A 30 -10.50 -0.70 34.06
N GLU A 31 -10.20 0.25 33.18
CA GLU A 31 -10.02 1.67 33.56
C GLU A 31 -11.28 2.26 34.20
N ALA A 32 -12.47 1.91 33.68
CA ALA A 32 -13.74 2.40 34.21
C ALA A 32 -14.07 1.85 35.60
N SER A 33 -13.43 0.76 36.03
CA SER A 33 -13.74 0.11 37.31
C SER A 33 -13.19 0.86 38.53
N SER A 34 -12.11 1.63 38.39
CA SER A 34 -11.47 2.35 39.51
C SER A 34 -10.68 3.57 39.05
N LYS A 35 -10.73 4.66 39.84
CA LYS A 35 -9.91 5.87 39.63
C LYS A 35 -8.41 5.61 39.71
N SER A 36 -7.99 4.60 40.46
CA SER A 36 -6.58 4.23 40.56
C SER A 36 -6.11 3.51 39.30
N LEU A 37 -6.97 2.65 38.72
CA LEU A 37 -6.67 1.93 37.48
C LEU A 37 -6.77 2.84 36.24
N SER A 38 -7.64 3.84 36.24
CA SER A 38 -7.70 4.84 35.17
C SER A 38 -6.43 5.70 35.06
N ASN A 39 -5.60 5.73 36.10
CA ASN A 39 -4.37 6.50 36.14
C ASN A 39 -3.13 5.68 35.72
N LEU A 40 -3.30 4.43 35.26
CA LEU A 40 -2.22 3.62 34.68
C LEU A 40 -1.77 4.24 33.36
N LYS A 41 -0.72 5.06 33.42
CA LYS A 41 -0.23 5.88 32.30
C LYS A 41 0.15 5.06 31.07
N ASP A 42 0.60 3.82 31.26
CA ASP A 42 1.19 3.01 30.20
C ASP A 42 0.30 1.86 29.71
N ALA A 43 -0.92 1.71 30.25
CA ALA A 43 -1.77 0.57 29.91
C ALA A 43 -2.12 0.49 28.41
N TRP A 44 -2.48 1.63 27.80
CA TRP A 44 -2.74 1.69 26.36
C TRP A 44 -1.47 1.52 25.51
N THR A 45 -0.31 1.96 26.01
CA THR A 45 0.98 1.77 25.35
C THR A 45 1.31 0.27 25.30
N THR A 46 1.19 -0.42 26.43
CA THR A 46 1.41 -1.87 26.55
C THR A 46 0.43 -2.63 25.66
N PHE A 47 -0.86 -2.28 25.68
CA PHE A 47 -1.86 -2.87 24.78
C PHE A 47 -1.48 -2.70 23.30
N ASN A 48 -1.11 -1.48 22.87
CA ASN A 48 -0.76 -1.24 21.47
C ASN A 48 0.49 -2.01 21.03
N ARG A 49 1.54 -2.03 21.87
CA ARG A 49 2.78 -2.74 21.55
C ARG A 49 2.62 -4.26 21.51
N THR A 50 1.78 -4.81 22.39
CA THR A 50 1.53 -6.26 22.44
C THR A 50 0.59 -6.72 21.33
N ARG A 51 -0.48 -5.96 21.06
CA ARG A 51 -1.53 -6.34 20.09
C ARG A 51 -1.22 -5.92 18.65
N PHE A 52 -0.38 -4.90 18.47
CA PHE A 52 -0.02 -4.34 17.17
C PHE A 52 1.48 -4.00 17.07
N PRO A 53 2.37 -5.00 17.28
CA PRO A 53 3.80 -4.76 17.45
C PRO A 53 4.48 -4.07 16.27
N SER A 54 3.99 -4.25 15.04
CA SER A 54 4.59 -3.64 13.84
C SER A 54 3.76 -2.52 13.19
N LEU A 55 2.53 -2.29 13.67
CA LEU A 55 1.67 -1.19 13.22
C LEU A 55 1.64 -0.02 14.20
N HIS A 56 2.04 -0.23 15.46
CA HIS A 56 2.11 0.82 16.46
C HIS A 56 3.15 1.88 16.04
N PRO A 57 2.75 3.15 15.87
CA PRO A 57 3.68 4.21 15.54
C PRO A 57 4.63 4.51 16.71
N THR A 58 5.89 4.81 16.41
CA THR A 58 6.92 5.14 17.41
C THR A 58 6.52 6.31 18.29
N GLU A 59 5.91 7.33 17.68
CA GLU A 59 5.38 8.52 18.35
C GLU A 59 3.88 8.64 18.09
N THR A 60 3.13 8.91 19.16
CA THR A 60 1.70 9.22 19.04
C THR A 60 1.26 10.21 20.12
N PRO A 61 0.46 11.22 19.77
CA PRO A 61 -0.12 12.16 20.74
C PRO A 61 -1.16 11.50 21.67
N SER A 62 -1.74 10.35 21.31
CA SER A 62 -2.78 9.69 22.10
C SER A 62 -2.79 8.17 21.88
N GLN A 63 -2.30 7.41 22.86
CA GLN A 63 -2.25 5.94 22.80
C GLN A 63 -3.65 5.32 22.71
N LYS A 64 -4.63 5.93 23.35
CA LYS A 64 -6.04 5.47 23.34
C LYS A 64 -6.67 5.64 21.96
N ASP A 65 -6.45 6.78 21.31
CA ASP A 65 -6.98 6.99 19.96
C ASP A 65 -6.23 6.12 18.93
N THR A 66 -4.92 5.91 19.09
CA THR A 66 -4.16 4.94 18.30
C THR A 66 -4.73 3.52 18.44
N ALA A 67 -5.03 3.06 19.67
CA ALA A 67 -5.66 1.77 19.90
C ALA A 67 -7.01 1.65 19.17
N ARG A 68 -7.82 2.72 19.21
CA ARG A 68 -9.09 2.78 18.48
C ARG A 68 -8.89 2.65 16.97
N THR A 69 -7.93 3.37 16.39
CA THR A 69 -7.61 3.27 14.96
C THR A 69 -7.18 1.86 14.58
N LEU A 70 -6.21 1.29 15.30
CA LEU A 70 -5.64 -0.03 14.97
C LEU A 70 -6.67 -1.14 15.10
N THR A 71 -7.50 -1.12 16.15
CA THR A 71 -8.59 -2.09 16.35
C THR A 71 -9.69 -1.94 15.29
N SER A 72 -10.07 -0.71 14.93
CA SER A 72 -11.04 -0.44 13.86
C SER A 72 -10.53 -0.89 12.49
N LEU A 73 -9.27 -0.61 12.19
CA LEU A 73 -8.61 -1.03 10.96
C LEU A 73 -8.50 -2.56 10.87
N SER A 74 -8.09 -3.23 11.95
CA SER A 74 -8.02 -4.70 12.00
C SER A 74 -9.39 -5.33 11.72
N LYS A 75 -10.43 -4.83 12.39
CA LYS A 75 -11.82 -5.26 12.13
C LYS A 75 -12.25 -5.00 10.68
N ALA A 76 -11.94 -3.83 10.13
CA ALA A 76 -12.31 -3.50 8.75
C ALA A 76 -11.60 -4.42 7.74
N ARG A 77 -10.33 -4.76 7.97
CA ARG A 77 -9.57 -5.69 7.12
C ARG A 77 -10.11 -7.11 7.17
N ASP A 78 -10.31 -7.65 8.37
CA ASP A 78 -10.81 -9.01 8.53
C ASP A 78 -12.21 -9.16 7.90
N ARG A 79 -13.04 -8.11 7.98
CA ARG A 79 -14.35 -8.06 7.33
C ARG A 79 -14.30 -7.70 5.84
N ARG A 80 -13.13 -7.36 5.29
CA ARG A 80 -12.94 -6.83 3.93
C ARG A 80 -13.87 -5.64 3.66
N ALA A 81 -14.01 -4.79 4.67
CA ALA A 81 -14.84 -3.60 4.69
C ALA A 81 -14.01 -2.38 4.27
N PHE A 82 -14.25 -1.88 3.06
CA PHE A 82 -13.57 -0.70 2.54
C PHE A 82 -14.40 -0.01 1.47
N VAL A 83 -14.18 1.29 1.27
CA VAL A 83 -14.76 2.03 0.14
C VAL A 83 -13.70 2.34 -0.88
N ALA A 84 -13.99 2.06 -2.16
CA ALA A 84 -13.12 2.34 -3.28
C ALA A 84 -13.64 3.53 -4.09
N ARG A 85 -12.75 4.43 -4.51
CA ARG A 85 -13.05 5.57 -5.39
C ARG A 85 -11.90 5.87 -6.34
N TYR A 86 -12.20 6.47 -7.47
CA TYR A 86 -11.17 7.07 -8.32
C TYR A 86 -10.69 8.38 -7.69
N THR A 87 -9.38 8.61 -7.75
CA THR A 87 -8.74 9.82 -7.26
C THR A 87 -8.18 10.60 -8.44
N GLU A 88 -8.74 11.77 -8.69
CA GLU A 88 -8.30 12.71 -9.73
C GLU A 88 -8.37 14.16 -9.21
N PRO A 89 -7.59 15.10 -9.80
CA PRO A 89 -7.64 16.49 -9.39
C PRO A 89 -9.01 17.12 -9.69
N HIS A 90 -9.61 17.69 -8.65
CA HIS A 90 -10.92 18.37 -8.68
C HIS A 90 -10.91 19.55 -7.71
N GLY A 91 -11.90 20.44 -7.82
CA GLY A 91 -12.00 21.61 -6.94
C GLY A 91 -10.88 22.62 -7.19
N SER A 92 -10.13 22.98 -6.14
CA SER A 92 -9.05 23.98 -6.22
C SER A 92 -7.76 23.37 -6.80
N ILE A 93 -7.55 23.53 -8.10
CA ILE A 93 -6.40 23.01 -8.83
C ILE A 93 -5.46 24.15 -9.24
N HIS A 94 -4.18 24.05 -8.85
CA HIS A 94 -3.10 24.95 -9.23
C HIS A 94 -2.17 24.26 -10.23
N ALA A 95 -2.12 24.75 -11.47
CA ALA A 95 -1.30 24.17 -12.53
C ALA A 95 0.03 24.92 -12.71
N PHE A 96 1.11 24.16 -12.81
CA PHE A 96 2.47 24.62 -13.06
C PHE A 96 3.06 24.01 -14.34
N PRO A 97 3.98 24.71 -15.02
CA PRO A 97 4.45 26.08 -14.78
C PRO A 97 3.38 27.16 -14.99
N GLY A 98 3.55 28.30 -14.31
CA GLY A 98 2.69 29.49 -14.45
C GLY A 98 1.69 29.75 -13.33
N GLY A 99 1.55 28.83 -12.35
CA GLY A 99 0.77 29.04 -11.13
C GLY A 99 -0.72 29.35 -11.34
N LYS A 100 -1.31 28.90 -12.46
CA LYS A 100 -2.68 29.26 -12.83
C LYS A 100 -3.69 28.35 -12.13
N LYS A 101 -4.76 28.94 -11.60
CA LYS A 101 -5.93 28.18 -11.15
C LYS A 101 -6.68 27.62 -12.34
N VAL A 102 -6.98 26.31 -12.31
CA VAL A 102 -7.69 25.61 -13.38
C VAL A 102 -8.97 25.02 -12.79
N GLU A 103 -10.09 25.17 -13.49
CA GLU A 103 -11.40 24.67 -13.02
C GLU A 103 -11.55 23.16 -13.19
N ARG A 104 -10.85 22.56 -14.15
CA ARG A 104 -10.96 21.13 -14.47
C ARG A 104 -9.65 20.56 -14.99
N TRP A 105 -9.18 19.49 -14.37
CA TRP A 105 -8.06 18.72 -14.88
C TRP A 105 -8.46 17.90 -16.11
N LYS A 106 -7.56 17.82 -17.08
CA LYS A 106 -7.75 17.06 -18.32
C LYS A 106 -6.80 15.88 -18.34
N LYS A 107 -7.38 14.69 -18.34
CA LYS A 107 -6.63 13.45 -18.44
C LYS A 107 -5.76 13.40 -19.72
N PRO A 108 -4.49 12.95 -19.62
CA PRO A 108 -3.64 12.64 -20.77
C PRO A 108 -4.33 11.73 -21.80
N ARG A 109 -4.07 11.94 -23.09
CA ARG A 109 -4.73 11.20 -24.20
C ARG A 109 -3.80 10.78 -25.33
N GLY A 110 -2.53 11.14 -25.29
CA GLY A 110 -1.53 10.93 -26.34
C GLY A 110 -0.94 9.53 -26.40
N GLN A 111 -1.32 8.61 -25.51
CA GLN A 111 -0.70 7.29 -25.41
C GLN A 111 -1.61 6.16 -25.89
N THR A 112 -1.01 5.17 -26.55
CA THR A 112 -1.72 4.00 -27.11
C THR A 112 -2.27 3.07 -26.02
N ILE A 113 -1.61 3.01 -24.87
CA ILE A 113 -1.93 2.13 -23.73
C ILE A 113 -2.31 2.95 -22.49
N GLY A 114 -2.48 4.27 -22.63
CA GLY A 114 -2.66 5.14 -21.48
C GLY A 114 -1.43 5.25 -20.57
N PHE A 115 -1.55 6.01 -19.48
CA PHE A 115 -0.43 6.23 -18.56
C PHE A 115 -0.36 5.19 -17.44
N THR A 116 0.86 4.92 -16.97
CA THR A 116 1.16 4.07 -15.81
C THR A 116 1.46 4.94 -14.59
N PRO A 117 0.53 5.09 -13.62
CA PRO A 117 0.76 5.97 -12.49
C PRO A 117 1.81 5.42 -11.55
N GLN A 118 2.80 6.25 -11.21
CA GLN A 118 3.64 6.10 -10.03
C GLN A 118 2.96 6.85 -8.89
N VAL A 119 2.84 6.24 -7.71
CA VAL A 119 2.11 6.81 -6.57
C VAL A 119 3.01 6.81 -5.35
N ASP A 120 3.08 7.95 -4.65
CA ASP A 120 3.68 8.04 -3.32
C ASP A 120 2.77 8.88 -2.41
N VAL A 121 2.76 8.56 -1.12
CA VAL A 121 1.92 9.23 -0.13
C VAL A 121 2.58 9.19 1.23
N PHE A 122 2.41 10.26 2.01
CA PHE A 122 2.71 10.25 3.43
C PHE A 122 1.63 10.97 4.23
N GLU A 123 1.58 10.68 5.52
CA GLU A 123 0.79 11.44 6.48
C GLU A 123 1.67 11.94 7.63
N ASP A 124 1.35 13.13 8.11
CA ASP A 124 1.85 13.68 9.36
C ASP A 124 0.71 13.77 10.39
N VAL A 125 1.03 13.47 11.64
CA VAL A 125 0.12 13.61 12.77
C VAL A 125 0.41 14.94 13.45
N GLY A 126 -0.62 15.76 13.64
CA GLY A 126 -0.50 17.00 14.40
C GLY A 126 -0.41 16.75 15.90
N GLN A 127 -0.60 17.83 16.67
CA GLN A 127 -0.59 17.79 18.14
C GLN A 127 -1.68 16.89 18.73
N VAL A 128 -2.77 16.66 17.99
CA VAL A 128 -3.86 15.77 18.36
C VAL A 128 -3.97 14.65 17.32
N TRP A 129 -4.30 13.43 17.75
CA TRP A 129 -4.39 12.26 16.86
C TRP A 129 -5.33 12.45 15.66
N ARG A 130 -6.35 13.32 15.80
CA ARG A 130 -7.32 13.65 14.76
C ARG A 130 -6.82 14.68 13.75
N ASP A 131 -5.80 15.45 14.12
CA ASP A 131 -5.22 16.44 13.24
C ASP A 131 -4.22 15.73 12.33
N ARG A 132 -4.48 15.76 11.03
CA ARG A 132 -3.75 14.99 10.03
C ARG A 132 -3.45 15.83 8.83
N ARG A 133 -2.25 15.69 8.29
CA ARG A 133 -1.89 16.21 6.96
C ARG A 133 -1.50 15.02 6.10
N GLU A 134 -2.26 14.74 5.06
CA GLU A 134 -1.93 13.75 4.04
C GLU A 134 -1.46 14.48 2.79
N VAL A 135 -0.34 14.03 2.22
CA VAL A 135 0.12 14.48 0.90
C VAL A 135 0.23 13.25 0.00
N LEU A 136 -0.58 13.23 -1.06
CA LEU A 136 -0.58 12.19 -2.08
C LEU A 136 -0.01 12.78 -3.37
N ALA A 137 0.96 12.12 -3.97
CA ALA A 137 1.43 12.44 -5.31
C ALA A 137 1.25 11.25 -6.24
N PHE A 138 0.88 11.53 -7.49
CA PHE A 138 0.90 10.53 -8.53
C PHE A 138 1.28 11.09 -9.90
N SER A 139 1.80 10.24 -10.77
CA SER A 139 2.07 10.60 -12.16
C SER A 139 0.90 10.28 -13.10
N ALA A 140 0.73 11.13 -14.11
CA ALA A 140 -0.21 10.97 -15.21
C ALA A 140 0.53 11.23 -16.54
N GLY A 141 1.26 10.22 -17.03
CA GLY A 141 2.15 10.35 -18.17
C GLY A 141 3.34 11.22 -17.79
N ALA A 142 3.50 12.36 -18.47
CA ALA A 142 4.54 13.34 -18.17
C ALA A 142 4.13 14.44 -17.16
N GLU A 143 2.91 14.36 -16.61
CA GLU A 143 2.41 15.28 -15.58
C GLU A 143 2.49 14.63 -14.19
N VAL A 144 2.82 15.43 -13.17
CA VAL A 144 2.72 15.03 -11.76
C VAL A 144 1.55 15.77 -11.11
N CYS A 145 0.72 15.05 -10.37
CA CYS A 145 -0.40 15.57 -9.60
C CYS A 145 -0.11 15.40 -8.11
N VAL A 146 -0.37 16.43 -7.30
CA VAL A 146 -0.18 16.43 -5.85
C VAL A 146 -1.46 16.90 -5.18
N ARG A 147 -1.98 16.09 -4.26
CA ARG A 147 -3.09 16.42 -3.36
C ARG A 147 -2.53 16.71 -1.97
N ARG A 148 -2.89 17.84 -1.40
CA ARG A 148 -2.73 18.09 0.05
C ARG A 148 -4.10 18.02 0.70
N ARG A 149 -4.22 17.20 1.74
CA ARG A 149 -5.44 17.02 2.51
C ARG A 149 -5.12 17.29 3.97
N THR A 150 -5.63 18.38 4.51
CA THR A 150 -5.44 18.76 5.91
C THR A 150 -6.74 18.60 6.67
N ARG A 151 -6.71 17.86 7.77
CA ARG A 151 -7.82 17.72 8.69
C ARG A 151 -7.46 18.36 10.02
N ARG A 152 -8.32 19.26 10.50
CA ARG A 152 -8.23 19.88 11.83
C ARG A 152 -9.57 19.73 12.54
N GLY A 153 -9.64 18.80 13.49
CA GLY A 153 -10.89 18.41 14.14
C GLY A 153 -11.98 17.97 13.14
N SER A 154 -13.01 18.79 12.96
CA SER A 154 -14.13 18.51 12.04
C SER A 154 -14.04 19.23 10.69
N ASP A 155 -12.98 20.01 10.48
CA ASP A 155 -12.75 20.70 9.21
C ASP A 155 -11.76 19.91 8.35
N GLU A 156 -12.00 19.92 7.05
CA GLU A 156 -11.18 19.20 6.08
C GLU A 156 -10.99 20.09 4.85
N ASP A 157 -9.73 20.39 4.55
CA ASP A 157 -9.31 21.18 3.42
C ASP A 157 -8.53 20.31 2.43
N VAL A 158 -8.87 20.42 1.15
CA VAL A 158 -8.26 19.65 0.06
C VAL A 158 -7.87 20.60 -1.06
N SER A 159 -6.59 20.59 -1.41
CA SER A 159 -6.05 21.35 -2.52
C SER A 159 -5.23 20.47 -3.45
N TRP A 160 -5.22 20.84 -4.73
CA TRP A 160 -4.51 20.13 -5.77
C TRP A 160 -3.51 21.04 -6.45
N SER A 161 -2.33 20.49 -6.74
CA SER A 161 -1.32 21.10 -7.59
C SER A 161 -0.94 20.11 -8.68
N THR A 162 -0.73 20.59 -9.91
CA THR A 162 -0.20 19.77 -11.00
C THR A 162 1.02 20.43 -11.63
N TYR A 163 1.95 19.62 -12.10
CA TYR A 163 3.15 20.08 -12.79
C TYR A 163 3.36 19.30 -14.07
N ARG A 164 3.44 20.01 -15.20
CA ARG A 164 3.77 19.45 -16.50
C ARG A 164 4.77 20.34 -17.23
N PRO A 165 5.99 19.86 -17.57
CA PRO A 165 6.92 20.64 -18.36
C PRO A 165 6.31 21.07 -19.70
N LEU A 166 6.56 22.31 -20.14
CA LEU A 166 5.95 22.87 -21.37
C LEU A 166 6.35 22.09 -22.63
N SER A 167 7.54 21.48 -22.63
CA SER A 167 8.07 20.66 -23.72
C SER A 167 7.71 19.18 -23.61
N ALA A 168 6.95 18.77 -22.59
CA ALA A 168 6.73 17.37 -22.28
C ALA A 168 5.85 16.66 -23.33
N TYR A 169 6.39 15.56 -23.86
CA TYR A 169 5.72 14.69 -24.81
C TYR A 169 5.35 13.35 -24.17
N GLU A 170 4.06 13.00 -24.22
CA GLU A 170 3.57 11.74 -23.64
C GLU A 170 4.20 10.52 -24.32
N GLY A 171 4.53 9.50 -23.53
CA GLY A 171 5.27 8.32 -23.97
C GLY A 171 6.79 8.51 -23.97
N ARG A 172 7.30 9.71 -24.30
CA ARG A 172 8.74 10.00 -24.27
C ARG A 172 9.19 10.47 -22.88
N ASP A 173 8.49 11.45 -22.33
CA ASP A 173 8.83 12.12 -21.07
C ASP A 173 7.96 11.60 -19.91
N ASP A 174 7.43 10.39 -20.04
CA ASP A 174 6.62 9.78 -19.01
C ASP A 174 7.42 9.58 -17.73
N VAL A 175 6.78 9.91 -16.61
CA VAL A 175 7.34 9.74 -15.28
C VAL A 175 7.36 8.25 -14.94
N THR A 176 8.55 7.72 -14.73
CA THR A 176 8.84 6.31 -14.42
C THR A 176 9.05 6.08 -12.93
N THR A 177 9.36 7.12 -12.16
CA THR A 177 9.53 7.05 -10.71
C THR A 177 9.15 8.37 -10.05
N LEU A 178 8.61 8.29 -8.83
CA LEU A 178 8.07 9.42 -8.09
C LEU A 178 8.24 9.21 -6.59
N HIS A 179 8.83 10.18 -5.88
CA HIS A 179 9.00 10.12 -4.42
C HIS A 179 8.70 11.49 -3.79
N LEU A 180 7.84 11.53 -2.79
CA LEU A 180 7.60 12.71 -1.98
C LEU A 180 8.76 12.92 -1.00
N LEU A 181 9.20 14.17 -0.85
CA LEU A 181 10.12 14.55 0.22
C LEU A 181 9.31 15.11 1.39
N ARG A 182 9.57 14.61 2.59
CA ARG A 182 8.91 15.12 3.80
C ARG A 182 9.60 16.41 4.23
N PRO A 183 8.86 17.41 4.73
CA PRO A 183 9.48 18.61 5.27
C PRO A 183 10.25 18.27 6.55
N ASP A 184 11.53 18.60 6.60
CA ASP A 184 12.43 18.32 7.74
C ASP A 184 12.12 19.19 8.97
N ARG A 185 11.34 20.27 8.81
CA ARG A 185 11.02 21.26 9.86
C ARG A 185 9.56 21.71 9.79
N GLU A 186 8.97 21.99 10.94
CA GLU A 186 7.65 22.66 11.06
C GLU A 186 7.60 24.02 10.34
N ASP A 187 8.77 24.64 10.06
CA ASP A 187 8.92 25.92 9.36
C ASP A 187 9.04 25.83 7.82
N ASP A 188 9.12 24.64 7.20
CA ASP A 188 9.18 24.48 5.73
C ASP A 188 7.77 24.66 5.11
N THR A 189 7.24 25.87 5.29
CA THR A 189 5.91 26.32 4.84
C THR A 189 5.89 26.75 3.37
N GLU A 190 7.03 26.71 2.67
CA GLU A 190 7.17 27.35 1.35
C GLU A 190 6.81 26.48 0.14
N GLY A 191 6.66 25.15 0.29
CA GLY A 191 6.20 24.28 -0.79
C GLY A 191 6.35 22.77 -0.56
N GLN A 192 5.73 21.95 -1.42
CA GLN A 192 5.93 20.49 -1.42
C GLN A 192 7.07 20.14 -2.36
N ARG A 193 8.06 19.41 -1.85
CA ARG A 193 9.16 18.90 -2.65
C ARG A 193 8.91 17.44 -3.03
N LEU A 194 9.31 17.07 -4.25
CA LEU A 194 9.21 15.69 -4.74
C LEU A 194 10.30 15.39 -5.76
N ILE A 195 10.72 14.15 -5.84
CA ILE A 195 11.64 13.63 -6.85
C ILE A 195 10.82 13.02 -7.97
N SER A 196 11.13 13.37 -9.21
CA SER A 196 10.53 12.80 -10.42
C SER A 196 11.62 12.31 -11.36
N GLY A 197 11.48 11.09 -11.88
CA GLY A 197 12.34 10.53 -12.91
C GLY A 197 11.55 10.17 -14.16
N THR A 198 12.12 10.39 -15.34
CA THR A 198 11.44 10.20 -16.63
C THR A 198 12.12 9.15 -17.52
N ALA A 199 11.35 8.60 -18.46
CA ALA A 199 11.84 7.65 -19.47
C ALA A 199 12.87 8.27 -20.44
N ASN A 200 12.90 9.59 -20.59
CA ASN A 200 13.90 10.32 -21.40
C ASN A 200 15.20 10.58 -20.62
N GLY A 201 15.24 10.22 -19.33
CA GLY A 201 16.45 10.28 -18.51
C GLY A 201 16.58 11.52 -17.64
N ASP A 202 15.55 12.34 -17.52
CA ASP A 202 15.55 13.42 -16.54
C ASP A 202 15.28 12.83 -15.16
N LEU A 203 16.07 13.23 -14.17
CA LEU A 203 15.83 12.94 -12.75
C LEU A 203 16.00 14.26 -12.01
N CYS A 204 14.96 14.70 -11.30
CA CYS A 204 14.99 16.02 -10.65
C CYS A 204 14.19 16.08 -9.35
N ILE A 205 14.52 17.07 -8.52
CA ILE A 205 13.72 17.53 -7.39
C ILE A 205 12.89 18.71 -7.86
N LEU A 206 11.58 18.65 -7.66
CA LEU A 206 10.61 19.69 -7.98
C LEU A 206 10.08 20.30 -6.68
N SER A 207 10.07 21.64 -6.59
CA SER A 207 9.52 22.37 -5.45
C SER A 207 8.24 23.09 -5.83
N LEU A 208 7.09 22.51 -5.49
CA LEU A 208 5.77 23.07 -5.77
C LEU A 208 5.34 24.01 -4.64
N SER A 209 5.58 25.31 -4.81
CA SER A 209 5.15 26.33 -3.86
C SER A 209 3.63 26.55 -3.88
N GLU A 210 3.09 27.01 -2.75
CA GLU A 210 1.70 27.49 -2.65
C GLU A 210 1.53 28.95 -3.09
N GLY A 211 2.65 29.67 -3.29
CA GLY A 211 2.67 31.08 -3.65
C GLY A 211 2.33 31.39 -5.12
N SER A 212 2.18 32.67 -5.44
CA SER A 212 1.89 33.20 -6.78
C SER A 212 3.09 33.18 -7.74
N SER A 213 4.26 32.70 -7.30
CA SER A 213 5.40 32.51 -8.18
C SER A 213 5.07 31.36 -9.15
N GLY A 214 4.95 31.67 -10.43
CA GLY A 214 4.66 30.68 -11.46
C GLY A 214 5.84 29.74 -11.76
N ASP A 215 7.03 30.06 -11.27
CA ASP A 215 8.24 29.29 -11.48
C ASP A 215 8.38 28.18 -10.45
N VAL A 216 8.70 26.98 -10.94
CA VAL A 216 8.96 25.80 -10.12
C VAL A 216 10.48 25.61 -10.06
N PRO A 217 11.12 25.80 -8.90
CA PRO A 217 12.53 25.46 -8.74
C PRO A 217 12.75 23.97 -9.05
N VAL A 218 13.77 23.70 -9.87
CA VAL A 218 14.14 22.35 -10.29
C VAL A 218 15.63 22.13 -10.03
N THR A 219 15.95 21.08 -9.29
CA THR A 219 17.32 20.59 -9.09
C THR A 219 17.50 19.29 -9.88
N TYR A 220 18.54 19.18 -10.70
CA TYR A 220 18.74 18.00 -11.56
C TYR A 220 19.78 17.04 -11.00
N PHE A 221 19.50 15.74 -11.05
CA PHE A 221 20.50 14.71 -10.81
C PHE A 221 21.24 14.40 -12.13
N VAL A 222 22.53 14.10 -12.05
CA VAL A 222 23.33 13.76 -13.24
C VAL A 222 23.05 12.33 -13.66
N THR A 223 22.27 12.17 -14.74
CA THR A 223 21.94 10.86 -15.34
C THR A 223 22.73 10.56 -16.62
N ASN A 224 23.44 11.56 -17.16
CA ASN A 224 24.10 11.51 -18.48
C ASN A 224 23.13 11.16 -19.63
N GLY A 225 21.85 11.54 -19.51
CA GLY A 225 20.83 11.28 -20.52
C GLY A 225 20.39 9.81 -20.60
N GLN A 226 20.77 8.99 -19.62
CA GLN A 226 20.28 7.62 -19.54
C GLN A 226 18.86 7.59 -18.98
N PRO A 227 17.92 6.83 -19.60
CA PRO A 227 16.56 6.66 -19.09
C PRO A 227 16.52 6.25 -17.63
N VAL A 228 15.69 6.90 -16.82
CA VAL A 228 15.43 6.44 -15.45
C VAL A 228 14.36 5.36 -15.52
N ARG A 229 14.64 4.17 -15.00
CA ARG A 229 13.69 3.04 -15.01
C ARG A 229 12.90 2.90 -13.72
N SER A 230 13.59 3.07 -12.61
CA SER A 230 13.05 2.96 -11.26
C SER A 230 13.97 3.70 -10.30
N SER A 231 13.48 4.05 -9.12
CA SER A 231 14.32 4.51 -8.02
C SER A 231 13.72 4.15 -6.68
N GLY A 232 14.57 4.01 -5.67
CA GLY A 232 14.20 3.83 -4.26
C GLY A 232 14.73 4.99 -3.42
N LEU A 233 13.96 5.44 -2.45
CA LEU A 233 14.33 6.53 -1.55
C LEU A 233 14.48 5.99 -0.12
N LEU A 234 15.67 6.15 0.46
CA LEU A 234 15.90 5.94 1.87
C LEU A 234 15.84 7.28 2.59
N ARG A 235 14.92 7.38 3.55
CA ARG A 235 14.76 8.57 4.38
C ARG A 235 15.50 8.41 5.71
N HIS A 236 16.23 9.44 6.11
CA HIS A 236 16.89 9.50 7.42
C HIS A 236 16.14 10.49 8.33
N PRO A 237 15.36 10.01 9.31
CA PRO A 237 14.63 10.90 10.21
C PRO A 237 15.60 11.82 10.96
N GLY A 238 15.48 13.13 10.78
CA GLY A 238 16.17 14.15 11.58
C GLY A 238 17.52 14.65 11.07
N ASP A 239 18.18 13.93 10.14
CA ASP A 239 19.55 14.27 9.69
C ASP A 239 19.61 14.96 8.32
N GLY A 240 18.49 15.03 7.58
CA GLY A 240 18.41 15.68 6.26
C GLY A 240 19.25 15.01 5.16
N ASN A 241 19.81 13.82 5.43
CA ASN A 241 20.66 13.06 4.52
C ASN A 241 19.87 11.94 3.83
N ASP A 242 18.84 12.31 3.07
CA ASP A 242 18.09 11.35 2.28
C ASP A 242 18.97 10.80 1.15
N LEU A 243 18.88 9.49 0.91
CA LEU A 243 19.62 8.81 -0.15
C LEU A 243 18.67 8.29 -1.22
N LEU A 244 19.02 8.54 -2.48
CA LEU A 244 18.27 8.06 -3.64
C LEU A 244 19.11 7.04 -4.39
N VAL A 245 18.57 5.84 -4.62
CA VAL A 245 19.13 4.88 -5.57
C VAL A 245 18.31 4.93 -6.84
N ALA A 246 18.96 5.12 -7.99
CA ALA A 246 18.28 5.18 -9.28
C ALA A 246 18.87 4.14 -10.24
N ASN A 247 17.97 3.47 -10.95
CA ASN A 247 18.32 2.56 -12.03
C ASN A 247 18.25 3.31 -13.35
N MET A 248 19.38 3.33 -14.04
CA MET A 248 19.57 4.05 -15.28
C MET A 248 19.89 3.11 -16.43
N GLY A 249 19.25 3.35 -17.57
CA GLY A 249 19.34 2.48 -18.73
C GLY A 249 18.84 1.08 -18.40
N ASP A 250 19.63 0.06 -18.72
CA ASP A 250 19.25 -1.35 -18.47
C ASP A 250 20.19 -2.05 -17.48
N SER A 251 21.27 -1.39 -17.00
CA SER A 251 22.30 -2.06 -16.19
C SER A 251 22.96 -1.20 -15.12
N ARG A 252 22.76 0.12 -15.11
CA ARG A 252 23.49 1.01 -14.21
C ARG A 252 22.65 1.33 -12.98
N VAL A 253 23.25 1.17 -11.80
CA VAL A 253 22.68 1.59 -10.52
C VAL A 253 23.53 2.72 -9.97
N SER A 254 22.92 3.85 -9.66
CA SER A 254 23.60 5.03 -9.12
C SER A 254 22.96 5.49 -7.84
N VAL A 255 23.78 5.90 -6.88
CA VAL A 255 23.33 6.41 -5.57
C VAL A 255 23.63 7.90 -5.51
N TYR A 256 22.67 8.69 -5.02
CA TYR A 256 22.74 10.14 -4.90
C TYR A 256 22.43 10.56 -3.46
N SER A 257 23.04 11.64 -3.01
CA SER A 257 22.58 12.39 -1.83
C SER A 257 21.51 13.37 -2.27
N VAL A 258 20.37 13.39 -1.58
CA VAL A 258 19.27 14.29 -1.91
C VAL A 258 19.49 15.63 -1.23
N ASP A 259 19.89 16.64 -1.99
CA ASP A 259 20.09 18.01 -1.50
C ASP A 259 19.45 19.03 -2.46
N ALA A 260 18.30 19.55 -2.06
CA ALA A 260 17.55 20.52 -2.84
C ALA A 260 18.20 21.91 -2.89
N SER A 261 19.24 22.19 -2.10
CA SER A 261 19.97 23.46 -2.15
C SER A 261 20.91 23.55 -3.37
N LEU A 262 21.29 22.41 -3.93
CA LEU A 262 22.12 22.33 -5.12
C LEU A 262 21.28 22.51 -6.38
N SER A 263 21.89 23.04 -7.45
CA SER A 263 21.24 23.09 -8.77
C SER A 263 21.41 21.78 -9.55
N LYS A 264 22.52 21.08 -9.30
CA LYS A 264 22.87 19.82 -9.95
C LYS A 264 23.57 18.88 -8.98
N ILE A 265 23.10 17.63 -8.90
CA ILE A 265 23.57 16.61 -7.95
C ILE A 265 24.27 15.48 -8.71
N ALA A 266 25.57 15.31 -8.47
CA ALA A 266 26.34 14.19 -9.03
C ALA A 266 26.10 12.90 -8.21
N PRO A 267 26.19 11.71 -8.84
CA PRO A 267 26.11 10.46 -8.09
C PRO A 267 27.29 10.32 -7.13
N LEU A 268 27.02 9.85 -5.91
CA LEU A 268 28.03 9.45 -4.93
C LEU A 268 28.83 8.25 -5.44
N THR A 269 28.13 7.30 -6.04
CA THR A 269 28.72 6.07 -6.59
C THR A 269 27.83 5.54 -7.71
N SER A 270 28.40 4.73 -8.59
CA SER A 270 27.69 4.10 -9.70
C SER A 270 28.30 2.75 -10.01
N LEU A 271 27.45 1.76 -10.25
CA LEU A 271 27.85 0.40 -10.56
C LEU A 271 27.12 -0.07 -11.82
N ASP A 272 27.89 -0.59 -12.78
CA ASP A 272 27.33 -1.28 -13.94
C ASP A 272 27.16 -2.76 -13.59
N ILE A 273 25.91 -3.19 -13.37
CA ILE A 273 25.57 -4.60 -13.14
C ILE A 273 25.40 -5.25 -14.52
N ARG A 274 26.51 -5.73 -15.07
CA ARG A 274 26.51 -6.47 -16.33
C ARG A 274 26.41 -7.98 -16.06
N PRO A 275 25.65 -8.71 -16.86
CA PRO A 275 25.67 -10.16 -16.79
C PRO A 275 27.04 -10.70 -17.24
N PRO A 276 27.52 -11.82 -16.65
CA PRO A 276 28.69 -12.51 -17.18
C PRO A 276 28.40 -12.97 -18.62
N GLU A 277 29.33 -12.71 -19.54
CA GLU A 277 29.25 -13.17 -20.92
C GLU A 277 29.33 -14.69 -20.97
N LEU A 278 28.19 -15.38 -21.05
CA LEU A 278 28.18 -16.81 -21.35
C LEU A 278 28.38 -16.98 -22.87
N ASN A 279 29.54 -17.51 -23.27
CA ASN A 279 29.82 -18.00 -24.63
C ASN A 279 29.70 -16.96 -25.76
N GLY A 280 30.17 -15.72 -25.57
CA GLY A 280 30.28 -14.71 -26.65
C GLY A 280 28.95 -14.22 -27.24
N ALA A 281 27.82 -14.73 -26.76
CA ALA A 281 26.50 -14.16 -26.99
C ALA A 281 26.14 -13.34 -25.74
N ALA A 282 26.07 -12.02 -25.87
CA ALA A 282 25.50 -11.17 -24.84
C ALA A 282 24.18 -11.81 -24.36
N ALA A 283 23.93 -11.87 -23.06
CA ALA A 283 22.61 -12.20 -22.52
C ALA A 283 21.64 -11.08 -22.96
N ARG A 284 21.15 -11.15 -24.21
CA ARG A 284 20.57 -10.04 -24.99
C ARG A 284 19.31 -9.42 -24.38
N HIS A 285 18.83 -9.94 -23.24
CA HIS A 285 17.57 -9.54 -22.63
C HIS A 285 17.64 -9.37 -21.10
N GLN A 286 18.82 -9.53 -20.47
CA GLN A 286 18.93 -9.33 -19.02
C GLN A 286 19.09 -7.84 -18.70
N ARG A 287 18.24 -7.34 -17.81
CA ARG A 287 18.31 -5.97 -17.31
C ARG A 287 18.06 -5.87 -15.82
N VAL A 288 18.43 -4.73 -15.26
CA VAL A 288 18.02 -4.31 -13.92
C VAL A 288 16.59 -3.74 -13.99
N TRP A 289 15.71 -4.25 -13.13
CA TRP A 289 14.29 -3.87 -13.09
C TRP A 289 13.95 -2.97 -11.90
N SER A 290 14.53 -3.21 -10.73
CA SER A 290 14.37 -2.40 -9.53
C SER A 290 15.62 -2.41 -8.66
N SER A 291 15.79 -1.35 -7.89
CA SER A 291 16.82 -1.24 -6.86
C SER A 291 16.21 -0.50 -5.69
N GLU A 292 16.32 -1.09 -4.51
CA GLU A 292 15.70 -0.59 -3.29
C GLU A 292 16.66 -0.71 -2.13
N PHE A 293 16.56 0.22 -1.19
CA PHE A 293 17.32 0.16 0.05
C PHE A 293 16.71 -0.89 0.96
N LEU A 294 17.53 -1.83 1.44
CA LEU A 294 17.15 -2.69 2.55
C LEU A 294 17.44 -2.00 3.89
N SER A 295 18.55 -1.28 3.95
CA SER A 295 18.99 -0.48 5.09
C SER A 295 19.85 0.70 4.60
N SER A 296 20.35 1.54 5.50
CA SER A 296 21.33 2.59 5.20
C SER A 296 22.67 2.08 4.68
N THR A 297 22.92 0.78 4.80
CA THR A 297 24.18 0.14 4.40
C THR A 297 23.98 -0.93 3.35
N ARG A 298 22.76 -1.15 2.84
CA ARG A 298 22.49 -2.25 1.90
C ARG A 298 21.45 -1.88 0.85
N ILE A 299 21.76 -2.25 -0.38
CA ILE A 299 20.87 -2.09 -1.54
C ILE A 299 20.61 -3.47 -2.14
N ALA A 300 19.34 -3.77 -2.40
CA ALA A 300 18.94 -4.94 -3.18
C ALA A 300 18.57 -4.50 -4.59
N THR A 301 19.01 -5.27 -5.58
CA THR A 301 18.71 -5.05 -6.98
C THR A 301 18.06 -6.29 -7.58
N GLY A 302 16.88 -6.09 -8.18
CA GLY A 302 16.16 -7.08 -8.96
C GLY A 302 16.63 -7.03 -10.41
N ILE A 303 17.09 -8.17 -10.92
CA ILE A 303 17.54 -8.34 -12.30
C ILE A 303 16.72 -9.42 -12.99
N GLY A 304 16.69 -9.42 -14.31
CA GLY A 304 16.09 -10.54 -15.01
C GLY A 304 16.02 -10.42 -16.52
N PRO A 305 15.84 -11.55 -17.21
CA PRO A 305 15.69 -12.90 -16.63
C PRO A 305 17.02 -13.48 -16.12
N SER A 306 17.02 -14.11 -14.93
CA SER A 306 18.19 -14.77 -14.31
C SER A 306 17.77 -15.92 -13.39
N SER A 307 18.65 -16.89 -13.14
CA SER A 307 18.45 -17.95 -12.14
C SER A 307 18.77 -17.50 -10.71
N GLU A 308 19.56 -16.44 -10.59
CA GLU A 308 19.88 -15.74 -9.33
C GLU A 308 19.52 -14.27 -9.53
N PRO A 309 18.21 -13.93 -9.57
CA PRO A 309 17.76 -12.63 -10.05
C PRO A 309 17.73 -11.53 -8.97
N ILE A 310 18.21 -11.81 -7.76
CA ILE A 310 18.30 -10.82 -6.68
C ILE A 310 19.75 -10.71 -6.26
N HIS A 311 20.31 -9.51 -6.35
CA HIS A 311 21.66 -9.20 -5.89
C HIS A 311 21.59 -8.19 -4.75
N VAL A 312 22.26 -8.48 -3.62
CA VAL A 312 22.37 -7.54 -2.50
C VAL A 312 23.80 -7.03 -2.42
N TYR A 313 23.96 -5.71 -2.36
CA TYR A 313 25.23 -5.00 -2.31
C TYR A 313 25.36 -4.22 -1.02
N ASP A 314 26.57 -4.19 -0.47
CA ASP A 314 26.89 -3.29 0.64
C ASP A 314 27.13 -1.87 0.13
N LEU A 315 26.59 -0.90 0.87
CA LEU A 315 26.81 0.53 0.72
C LEU A 315 27.65 1.02 1.89
N SER A 316 28.84 1.52 1.57
CA SER A 316 29.77 2.08 2.55
C SER A 316 30.03 3.56 2.25
N PRO A 317 30.68 4.32 3.15
CA PRO A 317 31.07 5.69 2.85
C PRO A 317 31.97 5.83 1.61
N SER A 318 32.69 4.79 1.19
CA SER A 318 33.48 4.78 -0.04
C SER A 318 32.66 4.41 -1.29
N GLY A 319 31.37 4.13 -1.14
CA GLY A 319 30.42 3.80 -2.21
C GLY A 319 29.93 2.36 -2.17
N LEU A 320 29.34 1.94 -3.29
CA LEU A 320 28.73 0.63 -3.47
C LEU A 320 29.80 -0.43 -3.72
N SER A 321 29.66 -1.59 -3.08
CA SER A 321 30.49 -2.75 -3.37
C SER A 321 30.40 -3.15 -4.85
N LYS A 322 31.54 -3.54 -5.45
CA LYS A 322 31.57 -4.06 -6.82
C LYS A 322 30.92 -5.44 -6.94
N ASP A 323 31.17 -6.28 -5.94
CA ASP A 323 30.62 -7.63 -5.89
C ASP A 323 29.42 -7.68 -4.95
N PRO A 324 28.37 -8.45 -5.28
CA PRO A 324 27.23 -8.60 -4.39
C PRO A 324 27.64 -9.37 -3.13
N LEU A 325 27.22 -8.86 -1.98
CA LEU A 325 27.30 -9.55 -0.68
C LEU A 325 26.63 -10.93 -0.77
N ARG A 326 25.47 -10.97 -1.43
CA ARG A 326 24.71 -12.20 -1.62
C ARG A 326 23.89 -12.14 -2.90
N LYS A 327 23.73 -13.30 -3.54
CA LYS A 327 22.78 -13.53 -4.62
C LYS A 327 21.74 -14.53 -4.14
N PHE A 328 20.48 -14.32 -4.50
CA PHE A 328 19.40 -15.26 -4.17
C PHE A 328 18.87 -15.89 -5.44
N GLY A 329 18.71 -17.22 -5.41
CA GLY A 329 17.89 -17.97 -6.35
C GLY A 329 16.39 -17.81 -6.09
N LEU A 330 15.59 -18.47 -6.93
CA LEU A 330 14.12 -18.48 -6.82
C LEU A 330 13.54 -19.73 -6.16
N GLN A 331 14.40 -20.72 -5.90
CA GLN A 331 14.05 -22.03 -5.35
C GLN A 331 15.20 -22.53 -4.47
N ASN A 332 14.88 -23.23 -3.38
CA ASN A 332 15.90 -23.88 -2.56
C ASN A 332 16.30 -25.22 -3.19
N THR A 333 17.56 -25.35 -3.59
CA THR A 333 18.10 -26.54 -4.27
C THR A 333 18.03 -27.84 -3.45
N MET A 334 17.82 -27.76 -2.13
CA MET A 334 17.85 -28.93 -1.24
C MET A 334 16.48 -29.54 -0.88
N ILE A 335 15.36 -28.87 -1.18
CA ILE A 335 14.04 -29.24 -0.61
C ILE A 335 13.04 -29.73 -1.66
N GLU A 336 13.19 -29.37 -2.94
CA GLU A 336 12.21 -29.67 -3.99
C GLU A 336 12.77 -30.62 -5.07
N ALA A 337 13.45 -31.68 -4.65
CA ALA A 337 13.59 -32.88 -5.47
C ALA A 337 12.41 -33.82 -5.22
N SER A 338 11.18 -33.31 -5.35
CA SER A 338 9.99 -34.14 -5.49
C SER A 338 9.58 -34.07 -6.95
N ASP A 339 9.77 -35.21 -7.62
CA ASP A 339 9.21 -35.52 -8.92
C ASP A 339 7.72 -35.12 -8.99
N ASP A 340 7.27 -34.70 -10.18
CA ASP A 340 5.87 -34.47 -10.56
C ASP A 340 5.35 -33.01 -10.52
N ASP A 341 6.01 -32.09 -11.24
CA ASP A 341 5.29 -31.20 -12.19
C ASP A 341 6.20 -30.38 -13.14
N SER A 342 6.04 -30.62 -14.44
CA SER A 342 6.32 -29.75 -15.61
C SER A 342 7.77 -29.37 -16.05
N VAL A 343 8.24 -30.10 -17.08
CA VAL A 343 8.97 -29.62 -18.29
C VAL A 343 10.12 -28.60 -18.15
N ALA A 344 10.97 -28.69 -17.13
CA ALA A 344 12.33 -28.20 -17.26
C ALA A 344 13.25 -29.40 -17.58
N PRO A 345 14.03 -29.39 -18.68
CA PRO A 345 15.00 -30.45 -18.92
C PRO A 345 15.93 -30.53 -17.70
N ALA A 346 16.10 -31.74 -17.18
CA ALA A 346 16.89 -32.03 -15.98
C ALA A 346 18.19 -31.21 -15.98
N GLY A 347 18.34 -30.32 -14.98
CA GLY A 347 19.54 -29.52 -14.78
C GLY A 347 19.45 -28.02 -15.14
N LYS A 348 18.34 -27.49 -15.67
CA LYS A 348 18.18 -26.02 -15.85
C LYS A 348 17.53 -25.37 -14.63
N LYS A 349 18.28 -24.51 -13.91
CA LYS A 349 17.76 -23.65 -12.84
C LYS A 349 16.62 -22.77 -13.39
N ARG A 350 15.52 -22.64 -12.64
CA ARG A 350 14.39 -21.74 -13.00
C ARG A 350 14.91 -20.30 -13.14
N SER A 351 14.52 -19.62 -14.22
CA SER A 351 14.91 -18.23 -14.48
C SER A 351 13.67 -17.35 -14.52
N SER A 352 13.71 -16.22 -13.81
CA SER A 352 12.64 -15.22 -13.80
C SER A 352 13.22 -13.82 -13.69
N SER A 353 12.35 -12.81 -13.75
CA SER A 353 12.68 -11.41 -13.50
C SER A 353 12.02 -10.93 -12.23
N ILE A 354 12.75 -10.16 -11.42
CA ILE A 354 12.23 -9.56 -10.19
C ILE A 354 11.83 -8.11 -10.47
N TYR A 355 10.56 -7.77 -10.26
CA TYR A 355 10.02 -6.44 -10.51
C TYR A 355 10.06 -5.58 -9.25
N PRO A 356 9.26 -5.81 -8.18
CA PRO A 356 9.44 -5.10 -6.92
C PRO A 356 10.33 -5.88 -5.94
N ILE A 357 11.10 -5.14 -5.15
CA ILE A 357 11.73 -5.60 -3.91
C ILE A 357 11.30 -4.63 -2.83
N VAL A 358 10.96 -5.11 -1.62
CA VAL A 358 10.58 -4.21 -0.53
C VAL A 358 11.05 -4.76 0.82
N PRO A 359 11.75 -3.98 1.66
CA PRO A 359 12.13 -4.42 3.00
C PRO A 359 10.89 -4.55 3.89
N LEU A 360 10.91 -5.52 4.81
CA LEU A 360 9.94 -5.55 5.89
C LEU A 360 10.34 -4.54 6.99
N PRO A 361 9.38 -3.81 7.58
CA PRO A 361 9.67 -2.89 8.67
C PRO A 361 10.24 -3.65 9.88
N ALA A 362 11.19 -3.05 10.59
CA ALA A 362 11.78 -3.67 11.77
C ALA A 362 10.76 -3.84 12.91
N HIS A 363 10.92 -4.88 13.74
CA HIS A 363 10.11 -5.06 14.95
C HIS A 363 10.46 -4.02 16.01
N SER A 364 9.44 -3.36 16.56
CA SER A 364 9.55 -2.40 17.66
C SER A 364 10.04 -3.00 18.99
N THR A 365 9.99 -4.34 19.13
CA THR A 365 10.19 -5.05 20.41
C THR A 365 11.62 -5.54 20.65
N ALA A 366 12.46 -5.62 19.61
CA ALA A 366 13.87 -5.96 19.78
C ALA A 366 14.68 -4.69 19.54
N GLY A 367 15.31 -4.14 20.57
CA GLY A 367 16.20 -2.98 20.53
C GLY A 367 17.49 -3.16 19.69
N SER A 368 17.43 -3.96 18.63
CA SER A 368 18.48 -4.08 17.64
C SER A 368 18.03 -3.33 16.39
N GLY A 369 18.67 -2.20 16.10
CA GLY A 369 18.53 -1.40 14.88
C GLY A 369 18.96 -2.12 13.59
N MET A 370 18.82 -3.45 13.51
CA MET A 370 19.17 -4.29 12.37
C MET A 370 17.98 -4.49 11.43
N GLY A 371 17.32 -3.39 11.05
CA GLY A 371 16.36 -3.38 9.93
C GLY A 371 17.06 -3.79 8.62
N GLY A 372 16.30 -4.36 7.68
CA GLY A 372 16.82 -4.67 6.34
C GLY A 372 17.46 -6.05 6.16
N ASN A 373 17.29 -6.97 7.11
CA ASN A 373 17.68 -8.38 6.90
C ASN A 373 16.60 -9.19 6.18
N VAL A 374 15.34 -8.84 6.39
CA VAL A 374 14.18 -9.54 5.84
C VAL A 374 13.48 -8.65 4.83
N PHE A 375 13.21 -9.19 3.64
CA PHE A 375 12.58 -8.46 2.55
C PHE A 375 11.74 -9.39 1.66
N LEU A 376 10.84 -8.78 0.91
CA LEU A 376 9.97 -9.46 -0.05
C LEU A 376 10.39 -9.12 -1.48
N SER A 377 10.21 -10.08 -2.39
CA SER A 377 10.38 -9.87 -3.83
C SER A 377 9.16 -10.36 -4.60
N GLY A 378 8.84 -9.66 -5.70
CA GLY A 378 7.79 -10.06 -6.64
C GLY A 378 8.40 -10.41 -7.99
N ALA A 379 8.01 -11.55 -8.54
CA ALA A 379 8.61 -12.09 -9.76
C ALA A 379 7.63 -12.15 -10.93
N TYR A 380 8.17 -12.38 -12.14
CA TYR A 380 7.38 -12.59 -13.36
C TYR A 380 6.51 -13.86 -13.33
N ASP A 381 6.85 -14.83 -12.47
CA ASP A 381 6.08 -16.07 -12.30
C ASP A 381 4.85 -15.93 -11.40
N GLY A 382 4.54 -14.71 -10.94
CA GLY A 382 3.37 -14.44 -10.13
C GLY A 382 3.50 -14.83 -8.66
N VAL A 383 4.68 -15.25 -8.23
CA VAL A 383 4.97 -15.64 -6.84
C VAL A 383 5.69 -14.51 -6.11
N VAL A 384 5.22 -14.21 -4.89
CA VAL A 384 5.94 -13.36 -3.95
C VAL A 384 6.80 -14.22 -3.03
N ARG A 385 8.05 -13.82 -2.80
CA ARG A 385 9.00 -14.57 -1.98
C ARG A 385 9.50 -13.74 -0.80
N LEU A 386 9.60 -14.37 0.35
CA LEU A 386 10.27 -13.84 1.54
C LEU A 386 11.71 -14.32 1.59
N HIS A 387 12.64 -13.40 1.84
CA HIS A 387 14.07 -13.65 1.93
C HIS A 387 14.61 -13.15 3.27
N ASP A 388 15.55 -13.89 3.86
CA ASP A 388 16.31 -13.45 5.04
C ASP A 388 17.81 -13.55 4.77
N LEU A 389 18.52 -12.43 4.87
CA LEU A 389 19.97 -12.35 4.69
C LEU A 389 20.76 -13.19 5.69
N ARG A 390 20.17 -13.51 6.85
CA ARG A 390 20.81 -14.28 7.93
C ARG A 390 20.69 -15.79 7.72
N SER A 391 19.72 -16.22 6.93
CA SER A 391 19.49 -17.63 6.61
C SER A 391 20.36 -18.06 5.44
N ASP A 392 20.73 -19.33 5.35
CA ASP A 392 21.42 -19.90 4.19
C ASP A 392 20.47 -20.19 3.01
N ARG A 393 19.15 -20.19 3.24
CA ARG A 393 18.13 -20.47 2.24
C ARG A 393 17.93 -19.29 1.30
N ASP A 394 17.68 -19.59 0.03
CA ASP A 394 17.37 -18.58 -0.98
C ASP A 394 15.95 -18.02 -0.80
N VAL A 395 15.02 -18.86 -0.35
CA VAL A 395 13.62 -18.48 -0.13
C VAL A 395 13.14 -19.07 1.19
N GLU A 396 12.59 -18.23 2.06
CA GLU A 396 12.00 -18.70 3.32
C GLU A 396 10.56 -19.15 3.14
N VAL A 397 9.76 -18.31 2.49
CA VAL A 397 8.33 -18.49 2.29
C VAL A 397 7.93 -18.01 0.90
N MET A 398 6.97 -18.69 0.28
CA MET A 398 6.36 -18.30 -0.98
C MET A 398 4.88 -18.00 -0.77
N TYR A 399 4.40 -16.90 -1.35
CA TYR A 399 2.99 -16.53 -1.40
C TYR A 399 2.56 -16.52 -2.87
N SER A 400 1.56 -17.33 -3.19
CA SER A 400 1.08 -17.51 -4.56
C SER A 400 -0.43 -17.69 -4.57
N ASP A 401 -1.06 -17.10 -5.57
CA ASP A 401 -2.47 -17.32 -5.86
C ASP A 401 -2.61 -18.48 -6.83
N PRO A 402 -3.29 -19.59 -6.46
CA PRO A 402 -3.40 -20.76 -7.33
C PRO A 402 -4.28 -20.53 -8.57
N THR A 403 -4.97 -19.40 -8.67
CA THR A 403 -5.83 -19.06 -9.81
C THR A 403 -5.24 -18.02 -10.76
N ASP A 404 -4.18 -17.34 -10.35
CA ASP A 404 -3.55 -16.30 -11.14
C ASP A 404 -2.02 -16.35 -11.03
N GLU A 405 -1.39 -16.74 -12.14
CA GLU A 405 0.07 -16.77 -12.32
C GLU A 405 0.60 -15.46 -12.93
N SER A 406 -0.19 -14.38 -12.87
CA SER A 406 0.25 -13.10 -13.45
C SER A 406 1.41 -12.51 -12.67
N ALA A 407 2.40 -11.96 -13.39
CA ALA A 407 3.56 -11.30 -12.82
C ALA A 407 3.20 -10.26 -11.75
N ILE A 408 4.03 -10.14 -10.72
CA ILE A 408 3.82 -9.16 -9.64
C ILE A 408 4.58 -7.87 -9.97
N TYR A 409 3.89 -6.75 -10.12
CA TYR A 409 4.50 -5.46 -10.49
C TYR A 409 4.71 -4.52 -9.32
N SER A 410 3.92 -4.65 -8.25
CA SER A 410 4.03 -3.80 -7.06
C SER A 410 3.81 -4.60 -5.79
N LEU A 411 4.47 -4.19 -4.71
CA LEU A 411 4.34 -4.77 -3.37
C LEU A 411 4.20 -3.66 -2.35
N LEU A 412 3.32 -3.87 -1.38
CA LEU A 412 3.12 -2.96 -0.26
C LEU A 412 2.94 -3.75 1.04
N PRO A 413 4.01 -3.93 1.82
CA PRO A 413 3.91 -4.47 3.16
C PRO A 413 3.13 -3.50 4.04
N ARG A 414 2.26 -4.05 4.88
CA ARG A 414 1.48 -3.31 5.87
C ARG A 414 1.83 -3.86 7.23
N GLY A 415 2.87 -3.25 7.81
CA GLY A 415 3.58 -3.81 8.95
C GLY A 415 4.25 -5.11 8.55
N GLN A 416 4.24 -6.07 9.46
CA GLN A 416 4.63 -7.46 9.23
C GLN A 416 3.44 -8.40 9.29
N GLU A 417 2.22 -7.87 9.39
CA GLU A 417 1.02 -8.68 9.49
C GLU A 417 0.46 -9.05 8.12
N SER A 418 0.62 -8.18 7.13
CA SER A 418 -0.07 -8.34 5.86
C SER A 418 0.72 -7.75 4.71
N LEU A 419 0.51 -8.31 3.53
CA LEU A 419 1.09 -7.87 2.29
C LEU A 419 0.00 -7.65 1.25
N VAL A 420 0.13 -6.58 0.48
CA VAL A 420 -0.67 -6.34 -0.72
C VAL A 420 0.25 -6.42 -1.94
N ALA A 421 -0.11 -7.23 -2.92
CA ALA A 421 0.61 -7.38 -4.18
C ALA A 421 -0.26 -6.97 -5.36
N GLY A 422 0.31 -6.22 -6.29
CA GLY A 422 -0.33 -5.80 -7.53
C GLY A 422 0.03 -6.73 -8.69
N GLY A 423 -0.98 -7.36 -9.30
CA GLY A 423 -0.81 -8.24 -10.45
C GLY A 423 -0.64 -7.47 -11.76
N SER A 424 0.00 -8.12 -12.73
CA SER A 424 0.19 -7.60 -14.09
C SER A 424 -1.06 -7.69 -14.95
N ARG A 425 -2.08 -8.45 -14.53
CA ARG A 425 -3.33 -8.63 -15.26
C ARG A 425 -4.56 -8.33 -14.39
N HIS A 426 -5.66 -8.04 -15.06
CA HIS A 426 -7.03 -7.95 -14.49
C HIS A 426 -7.25 -6.90 -13.38
N SER A 427 -6.32 -5.96 -13.21
CA SER A 427 -6.29 -4.98 -12.12
C SER A 427 -6.48 -5.65 -10.76
N LEU A 428 -5.78 -6.77 -10.57
CA LEU A 428 -5.93 -7.64 -9.41
C LEU A 428 -5.00 -7.19 -8.28
N LEU A 429 -5.57 -6.98 -7.09
CA LEU A 429 -4.80 -6.93 -5.85
C LEU A 429 -4.88 -8.28 -5.15
N LYS A 430 -3.75 -8.79 -4.70
CA LYS A 430 -3.64 -9.99 -3.87
C LYS A 430 -3.28 -9.59 -2.45
N PHE A 431 -4.09 -10.00 -1.48
CA PHE A 431 -3.85 -9.78 -0.06
C PHE A 431 -3.37 -11.08 0.57
N PHE A 432 -2.20 -11.04 1.21
CA PHE A 432 -1.60 -12.18 1.89
C PHE A 432 -1.42 -11.87 3.38
N ASP A 433 -1.76 -12.82 4.26
CA ASP A 433 -1.43 -12.77 5.68
C ASP A 433 -0.04 -13.34 5.91
N LEU A 434 0.87 -12.51 6.43
CA LEU A 434 2.26 -12.90 6.69
C LEU A 434 2.41 -13.65 8.02
N ARG A 435 1.39 -13.64 8.90
CA ARG A 435 1.47 -14.18 10.27
C ARG A 435 1.31 -15.69 10.36
N LEU A 436 0.97 -16.36 9.26
CA LEU A 436 0.74 -17.82 9.23
C LEU A 436 -0.22 -18.29 10.35
N GLY A 437 -1.26 -17.50 10.62
CA GLY A 437 -2.27 -17.77 11.67
C GLY A 437 -1.97 -17.19 13.06
N ALA A 438 -0.76 -16.65 13.32
CA ALA A 438 -0.39 -16.04 14.60
C ALA A 438 -0.88 -14.59 14.73
N LYS A 439 -2.20 -14.39 14.92
CA LYS A 439 -2.78 -13.07 15.17
C LYS A 439 -2.57 -12.62 16.62
N ALA A 440 -1.85 -11.51 16.82
CA ALA A 440 -1.73 -10.86 18.13
C ALA A 440 -3.05 -10.22 18.61
N TYR A 441 -3.94 -9.86 17.68
CA TYR A 441 -5.26 -9.29 17.98
C TYR A 441 -6.32 -9.83 17.02
N SER A 442 -7.47 -10.24 17.57
CA SER A 442 -8.68 -10.56 16.81
C SER A 442 -9.86 -9.74 17.30
N TYR A 443 -10.63 -9.17 16.38
CA TYR A 443 -11.86 -8.45 16.74
C TYR A 443 -12.97 -9.40 17.20
N THR A 444 -12.91 -10.69 16.84
CA THR A 444 -13.90 -11.70 17.24
C THR A 444 -13.79 -12.09 18.70
N ASP A 445 -12.67 -11.77 19.37
CA ASP A 445 -12.48 -12.04 20.80
C ASP A 445 -13.49 -11.28 21.67
N LEU A 446 -14.18 -10.28 21.10
CA LEU A 446 -15.31 -9.58 21.71
C LEU A 446 -16.53 -10.52 21.95
N ASP A 447 -16.69 -11.59 21.16
CA ASP A 447 -17.85 -12.49 21.18
C ASP A 447 -17.68 -13.73 22.08
N VAL A 448 -16.52 -13.88 22.73
CA VAL A 448 -16.20 -15.04 23.60
C VAL A 448 -17.08 -15.10 24.86
N SER A 449 -17.83 -14.03 25.15
CA SER A 449 -18.84 -14.01 26.21
C SER A 449 -20.09 -14.85 25.88
N GLY A 450 -20.31 -15.24 24.62
CA GLY A 450 -21.50 -16.00 24.18
C GLY A 450 -21.24 -17.39 23.61
N ASN A 451 -20.01 -17.69 23.17
CA ASN A 451 -19.70 -18.92 22.41
C ASN A 451 -18.43 -19.64 22.88
N ALA A 452 -18.18 -19.68 24.20
CA ALA A 452 -17.09 -20.47 24.78
C ALA A 452 -17.15 -21.98 24.46
N LEU A 453 -18.27 -22.49 23.92
CA LEU A 453 -18.41 -23.87 23.43
C LEU A 453 -17.84 -24.10 22.02
N ALA A 454 -17.58 -23.06 21.22
CA ALA A 454 -17.07 -23.22 19.86
C ALA A 454 -15.55 -23.47 19.81
N LEU A 455 -14.79 -22.95 20.77
CA LEU A 455 -13.35 -23.20 20.91
C LEU A 455 -13.03 -24.64 21.33
N ALA A 456 -13.98 -25.34 21.96
CA ALA A 456 -13.82 -26.73 22.39
C ALA A 456 -13.96 -27.74 21.23
N ASN A 457 -14.53 -27.33 20.09
CA ASN A 457 -14.86 -28.22 18.99
C ASN A 457 -13.94 -28.12 17.76
N GLY A 458 -12.75 -27.51 17.85
CA GLY A 458 -11.68 -27.67 16.85
C GLY A 458 -12.00 -27.31 15.39
N VAL A 459 -13.18 -26.75 15.10
CA VAL A 459 -13.62 -26.36 13.75
C VAL A 459 -13.86 -24.84 13.75
N ALA A 460 -12.85 -24.07 14.15
CA ALA A 460 -12.72 -22.73 13.59
C ALA A 460 -12.31 -22.98 12.13
N ARG A 461 -13.30 -22.97 11.23
CA ARG A 461 -13.09 -23.10 9.79
C ARG A 461 -11.98 -22.12 9.43
N GLU A 462 -10.79 -22.63 9.11
CA GLU A 462 -9.65 -21.83 8.64
C GLU A 462 -10.08 -21.20 7.31
N THR A 463 -10.80 -20.09 7.40
CA THR A 463 -11.03 -19.24 6.24
C THR A 463 -9.64 -18.73 5.88
N SER A 464 -9.13 -19.21 4.74
CA SER A 464 -7.93 -18.63 4.12
C SER A 464 -8.06 -17.12 4.22
N GLN A 465 -7.12 -16.51 4.95
CA GLN A 465 -7.11 -15.06 5.15
C GLN A 465 -6.68 -14.33 3.89
N ASP A 466 -6.16 -15.08 2.92
CA ASP A 466 -5.68 -14.57 1.66
C ASP A 466 -6.87 -14.43 0.70
N TRP A 467 -6.93 -13.29 0.04
CA TRP A 467 -8.04 -12.95 -0.84
C TRP A 467 -7.59 -11.99 -1.93
N ASN A 468 -8.36 -11.94 -3.00
CA ASN A 468 -8.03 -11.15 -4.18
C ASN A 468 -9.15 -10.17 -4.51
N LEU A 469 -8.80 -8.96 -4.90
CA LEU A 469 -9.72 -7.88 -5.22
C LEU A 469 -9.54 -7.42 -6.66
N PHE A 470 -10.62 -7.42 -7.44
CA PHE A 470 -10.65 -6.78 -8.74
C PHE A 470 -10.93 -5.29 -8.55
N LEU A 471 -10.00 -4.44 -8.98
CA LEU A 471 -10.15 -2.97 -8.93
C LEU A 471 -11.07 -2.41 -10.02
N ARG A 472 -11.60 -3.27 -10.89
CA ARG A 472 -12.58 -2.89 -11.91
C ARG A 472 -13.98 -2.88 -11.31
N PRO A 473 -14.73 -1.75 -11.39
CA PRO A 473 -16.11 -1.73 -10.95
C PRO A 473 -16.97 -2.68 -11.80
N HIS A 474 -17.72 -3.57 -11.15
CA HIS A 474 -18.60 -4.52 -11.83
C HIS A 474 -19.88 -3.86 -12.35
N SER A 475 -20.25 -2.69 -11.81
CA SER A 475 -21.47 -1.94 -12.14
C SER A 475 -21.26 -0.78 -13.14
N SER A 476 -20.11 -0.70 -13.83
CA SER A 476 -19.88 0.36 -14.82
C SER A 476 -21.01 0.33 -15.86
N PRO A 477 -21.84 1.39 -15.97
CA PRO A 477 -22.85 1.43 -17.00
C PRO A 477 -22.11 1.40 -18.33
N GLN A 478 -22.34 0.33 -19.10
CA GLN A 478 -22.13 0.37 -20.54
C GLN A 478 -22.78 1.67 -21.00
N THR A 479 -21.98 2.64 -21.40
CA THR A 479 -22.47 3.83 -22.06
C THR A 479 -23.08 3.36 -23.38
N SER A 480 -24.38 3.10 -23.33
CA SER A 480 -25.26 2.77 -24.43
C SER A 480 -25.48 4.01 -25.31
N GLY A 481 -24.38 4.53 -25.85
CA GLY A 481 -24.34 5.73 -26.68
C GLY A 481 -23.23 5.64 -27.71
N ARG A 482 -23.60 5.23 -28.93
CA ARG A 482 -22.90 5.39 -30.22
C ARG A 482 -21.46 5.95 -30.14
N GLY A 483 -20.48 5.05 -30.23
CA GLY A 483 -19.06 5.39 -30.36
C GLY A 483 -18.18 4.53 -29.46
N GLY A 484 -18.21 3.20 -29.66
CA GLY A 484 -17.45 2.25 -28.85
C GLY A 484 -15.95 2.48 -28.95
N ASN A 485 -15.39 3.20 -27.98
CA ASN A 485 -13.96 3.40 -27.84
C ASN A 485 -13.26 2.05 -27.59
N ASN A 486 -12.24 1.75 -28.39
CA ASN A 486 -11.29 0.63 -28.23
C ASN A 486 -10.65 0.56 -26.83
N SER A 487 -10.71 1.63 -26.03
CA SER A 487 -10.26 1.68 -24.64
C SER A 487 -11.03 0.72 -23.70
N SER A 488 -12.30 0.41 -23.98
CA SER A 488 -13.09 -0.51 -23.13
C SER A 488 -12.73 -2.00 -23.29
N ARG A 489 -12.08 -2.36 -24.41
CA ARG A 489 -11.60 -3.74 -24.67
C ARG A 489 -10.17 -3.98 -24.20
N ARG A 490 -9.30 -2.95 -24.19
CA ARG A 490 -7.92 -3.06 -23.66
C ARG A 490 -7.87 -3.06 -22.12
N SER A 491 -8.89 -2.55 -21.46
CA SER A 491 -9.01 -2.57 -19.99
C SER A 491 -9.26 -3.95 -19.36
N HIS A 492 -9.33 -5.04 -20.15
CA HIS A 492 -9.43 -6.40 -19.62
C HIS A 492 -8.12 -6.92 -19.02
N GLU A 493 -6.99 -6.30 -19.36
CA GLU A 493 -5.63 -6.72 -18.97
C GLU A 493 -4.85 -5.62 -18.24
N SER A 494 -5.53 -4.65 -17.63
CA SER A 494 -4.86 -3.56 -16.92
C SER A 494 -4.07 -4.11 -15.72
N SER A 495 -2.86 -3.58 -15.50
CA SER A 495 -2.01 -3.97 -14.37
C SER A 495 -2.18 -3.02 -13.17
N VAL A 496 -1.72 -3.48 -12.00
CA VAL A 496 -1.49 -2.61 -10.83
C VAL A 496 0.00 -2.27 -10.77
N TYR A 497 0.35 -1.07 -11.25
CA TYR A 497 1.74 -0.64 -11.45
C TYR A 497 2.40 -0.13 -10.17
N SER A 498 1.64 0.46 -9.26
CA SER A 498 2.16 1.03 -8.02
C SER A 498 1.13 0.91 -6.89
N LEU A 499 1.66 0.80 -5.67
CA LEU A 499 0.89 0.71 -4.44
C LEU A 499 1.52 1.63 -3.41
N ALA A 500 0.71 2.39 -2.69
CA ALA A 500 1.20 3.27 -1.64
C ALA A 500 0.21 3.37 -0.47
N SER A 501 0.73 3.64 0.72
CA SER A 501 -0.06 3.84 1.94
C SER A 501 0.60 4.93 2.78
N PRO A 502 -0.16 5.89 3.35
CA PRO A 502 0.43 7.02 4.07
C PRO A 502 1.31 6.60 5.26
N SER A 503 0.89 5.53 5.94
CA SER A 503 1.61 4.86 7.02
C SER A 503 1.16 3.41 7.16
N ALA A 504 1.81 2.63 8.01
CA ALA A 504 1.39 1.26 8.33
C ALA A 504 0.02 1.21 9.05
N SER A 505 -0.31 2.25 9.83
CA SER A 505 -1.55 2.37 10.61
C SER A 505 -2.68 3.12 9.90
N SER A 506 -2.40 3.78 8.77
CA SER A 506 -3.39 4.53 8.01
C SER A 506 -4.45 3.60 7.38
N PRO A 507 -5.75 3.92 7.44
CA PRO A 507 -6.77 3.09 6.82
C PRO A 507 -6.85 3.26 5.30
N PHE A 508 -6.02 4.11 4.69
CA PHE A 508 -6.00 4.32 3.25
C PHE A 508 -4.95 3.45 2.56
N LEU A 509 -5.28 3.00 1.36
CA LEU A 509 -4.38 2.36 0.40
C LEU A 509 -4.65 2.96 -0.98
N TYR A 510 -3.60 3.26 -1.72
CA TYR A 510 -3.70 3.80 -3.07
C TYR A 510 -3.14 2.79 -4.07
N ALA A 511 -3.83 2.60 -5.18
CA ALA A 511 -3.42 1.70 -6.26
C ALA A 511 -3.38 2.46 -7.58
N GLY A 512 -2.20 2.51 -8.20
CA GLY A 512 -2.01 3.01 -9.55
C GLY A 512 -2.34 1.92 -10.57
N VAL A 513 -3.46 2.05 -11.26
CA VAL A 513 -3.85 1.19 -12.39
C VAL A 513 -3.71 1.94 -13.70
N GLU A 514 -3.75 1.23 -14.82
CA GLU A 514 -3.71 1.88 -16.13
C GLU A 514 -4.72 3.05 -16.20
N ASN A 515 -4.22 4.24 -16.49
CA ASN A 515 -4.98 5.48 -16.60
C ASN A 515 -5.68 5.97 -15.32
N ALA A 516 -5.47 5.42 -14.13
CA ALA A 516 -6.19 5.89 -12.94
C ALA A 516 -5.47 5.58 -11.64
N VAL A 517 -5.75 6.38 -10.61
CA VAL A 517 -5.40 6.06 -9.23
C VAL A 517 -6.69 5.76 -8.48
N LEU A 518 -6.73 4.63 -7.78
CA LEU A 518 -7.82 4.28 -6.88
C LEU A 518 -7.39 4.50 -5.45
N GLU A 519 -8.30 5.04 -4.65
CA GLU A 519 -8.19 5.12 -3.20
C GLU A 519 -9.12 4.08 -2.57
N LEU A 520 -8.55 3.23 -1.72
CA LEU A 520 -9.23 2.22 -0.91
C LEU A 520 -9.18 2.66 0.55
N ALA A 521 -10.33 2.97 1.11
CA ALA A 521 -10.50 3.43 2.49
C ALA A 521 -11.10 2.32 3.35
N PHE A 522 -10.30 1.66 4.19
CA PHE A 522 -10.72 0.56 5.06
C PHE A 522 -11.60 1.08 6.21
N THR A 523 -12.91 0.92 6.05
CA THR A 523 -13.93 1.32 7.00
C THR A 523 -15.21 0.54 6.72
N ASN A 524 -15.99 0.25 7.78
CA ASN A 524 -17.32 -0.33 7.60
C ASN A 524 -18.33 0.79 7.30
N VAL A 525 -19.04 0.64 6.18
CA VAL A 525 -19.92 1.68 5.64
C VAL A 525 -21.09 1.99 6.57
N LEU A 526 -21.60 1.01 7.30
CA LEU A 526 -22.72 1.17 8.22
C LEU A 526 -22.30 1.26 9.69
N ASP A 527 -21.00 1.46 9.96
CA ASP A 527 -20.54 1.68 11.32
C ASP A 527 -21.15 2.96 11.88
N LYS A 528 -21.81 2.85 13.03
CA LYS A 528 -22.39 4.00 13.74
C LYS A 528 -21.30 4.84 14.43
N HIS A 529 -20.14 4.23 14.70
CA HIS A 529 -19.05 4.83 15.46
C HIS A 529 -17.71 4.62 14.75
N PRO A 530 -17.59 5.00 13.45
CA PRO A 530 -16.35 4.83 12.72
C PRO A 530 -15.24 5.65 13.39
N ASP A 531 -13.99 5.34 13.06
CA ASP A 531 -12.85 6.08 13.62
C ASP A 531 -12.94 7.57 13.28
N PRO A 532 -13.15 8.46 14.27
CA PRO A 532 -13.33 9.89 14.03
C PRO A 532 -12.04 10.58 13.54
N ALA A 533 -10.88 9.93 13.64
CA ALA A 533 -9.65 10.44 13.06
C ALA A 533 -9.69 10.42 11.53
N PHE A 534 -10.36 9.44 10.93
CA PHE A 534 -10.35 9.20 9.47
C PHE A 534 -11.72 9.31 8.81
N PHE A 535 -12.80 9.00 9.52
CA PHE A 535 -14.12 8.84 8.94
C PHE A 535 -15.19 9.58 9.72
N ARG A 536 -16.21 10.06 9.00
CA ARG A 536 -17.45 10.55 9.58
C ARG A 536 -18.52 9.47 9.47
N PRO A 537 -19.42 9.33 10.46
CA PRO A 537 -20.59 8.49 10.32
C PRO A 537 -21.33 8.84 9.04
N TRP A 538 -21.78 7.83 8.31
CA TRP A 538 -22.60 8.03 7.13
C TRP A 538 -23.87 8.81 7.50
N GLN A 539 -24.06 10.01 6.94
CA GLN A 539 -25.24 10.84 7.16
C GLN A 539 -26.12 10.85 5.91
N ARG A 540 -27.43 10.69 6.10
CA ARG A 540 -28.40 10.77 5.01
C ARG A 540 -28.41 12.18 4.43
N HIS A 541 -28.10 12.32 3.15
CA HIS A 541 -28.48 13.51 2.39
C HIS A 541 -30.02 13.54 2.33
N ARG A 542 -30.67 14.32 3.21
CA ARG A 542 -32.10 14.65 3.08
C ARG A 542 -32.24 15.61 1.91
N GLY A 543 -32.23 15.09 0.68
CA GLY A 543 -32.64 15.87 -0.49
C GLY A 543 -34.11 16.29 -0.32
N GLY A 544 -34.38 17.59 -0.21
CA GLY A 544 -35.76 18.09 -0.19
C GLY A 544 -36.06 19.40 0.54
N GLY A 545 -35.07 20.14 1.08
CA GLY A 545 -35.29 21.50 1.58
C GLY A 545 -34.84 22.53 0.55
N LYS A 546 -35.77 23.28 -0.05
CA LYS A 546 -35.43 24.51 -0.79
C LYS A 546 -34.65 25.42 0.16
N ALA A 547 -33.34 25.55 -0.05
CA ALA A 547 -32.55 26.58 0.61
C ALA A 547 -32.86 27.91 -0.07
N GLU A 548 -33.83 28.65 0.47
CA GLU A 548 -33.93 30.08 0.22
C GLU A 548 -32.73 30.79 0.85
N GLY A 549 -32.02 31.56 0.02
CA GLY A 549 -31.16 32.65 0.47
C GLY A 549 -29.86 32.27 1.16
N GLY A 550 -28.77 32.21 0.38
CA GLY A 550 -27.43 32.44 0.93
C GLY A 550 -26.35 31.56 0.31
N ARG A 551 -25.44 32.21 -0.43
CA ARG A 551 -24.19 31.64 -0.95
C ARG A 551 -23.43 30.86 0.14
N ARG A 552 -23.46 29.53 0.08
CA ARG A 552 -22.44 28.63 0.64
C ARG A 552 -22.17 27.54 -0.38
N GLY A 553 -21.20 27.78 -1.25
CA GLY A 553 -20.58 26.73 -2.04
C GLY A 553 -19.68 25.86 -1.15
N GLY A 554 -19.56 24.58 -1.49
CA GLY A 554 -18.47 23.71 -1.05
C GLY A 554 -18.65 23.05 0.32
N LYS A 555 -19.56 22.09 0.42
CA LYS A 555 -19.31 20.90 1.26
C LYS A 555 -19.62 19.70 0.40
N GLU A 556 -18.64 19.28 -0.39
CA GLU A 556 -18.64 17.98 -1.04
C GLU A 556 -18.70 16.94 0.09
N ASP A 557 -19.87 16.32 0.26
CA ASP A 557 -19.99 15.18 1.15
C ASP A 557 -18.99 14.11 0.68
N LEU A 558 -18.10 13.69 1.58
CA LEU A 558 -17.06 12.64 1.46
C LEU A 558 -17.56 11.27 0.93
N TRP A 559 -18.85 11.19 0.65
CA TRP A 559 -19.66 10.01 0.56
C TRP A 559 -20.77 10.24 -0.49
N ASN A 560 -20.47 10.96 -1.57
CA ASN A 560 -21.37 10.99 -2.72
C ASN A 560 -21.49 9.56 -3.26
N SER A 561 -22.63 8.91 -3.00
CA SER A 561 -22.88 7.50 -3.36
C SER A 561 -22.65 7.14 -4.83
N LYS A 562 -22.58 8.14 -5.72
CA LYS A 562 -22.31 7.98 -7.15
C LYS A 562 -20.83 7.74 -7.49
N GLU A 563 -19.91 8.05 -6.57
CA GLU A 563 -18.45 7.97 -6.81
C GLU A 563 -17.81 6.72 -6.20
N VAL A 564 -18.58 5.98 -5.38
CA VAL A 564 -18.12 4.74 -4.77
C VAL A 564 -18.25 3.59 -5.75
N LEU A 565 -17.16 2.84 -5.91
CA LEU A 565 -17.09 1.69 -6.80
C LEU A 565 -17.63 0.44 -6.13
N ASP A 566 -18.40 -0.35 -6.89
CA ASP A 566 -18.80 -1.70 -6.50
C ASP A 566 -17.80 -2.70 -7.07
N LEU A 567 -17.00 -3.32 -6.21
CA LEU A 567 -15.92 -4.23 -6.61
C LEU A 567 -16.31 -5.71 -6.49
N ALA A 568 -15.47 -6.57 -7.06
CA ALA A 568 -15.58 -8.02 -6.94
C ALA A 568 -14.32 -8.59 -6.29
N MET A 569 -14.47 -9.67 -5.52
CA MET A 569 -13.35 -10.34 -4.85
C MET A 569 -13.57 -11.85 -4.81
N TYR A 570 -12.53 -12.61 -4.51
CA TYR A 570 -12.65 -14.02 -4.14
C TYR A 570 -11.59 -14.40 -3.12
N ASP A 571 -11.86 -15.48 -2.39
CA ASP A 571 -10.99 -15.98 -1.34
C ASP A 571 -10.08 -17.05 -1.92
N GLN A 572 -8.81 -17.05 -1.49
CA GLN A 572 -7.85 -18.07 -1.87
C GLN A 572 -8.04 -19.35 -1.03
N SER A 573 -9.30 -19.74 -0.78
CA SER A 573 -9.65 -20.96 -0.03
C SER A 573 -9.93 -22.12 -0.98
N VAL A 574 -10.02 -23.34 -0.46
CA VAL A 574 -10.40 -24.52 -1.26
C VAL A 574 -11.79 -24.35 -1.90
N ASP A 575 -12.71 -23.66 -1.20
CA ASP A 575 -14.05 -23.32 -1.67
C ASP A 575 -14.08 -21.91 -2.28
N MET A 576 -13.31 -21.66 -3.34
CA MET A 576 -13.26 -20.32 -3.97
C MET A 576 -14.64 -19.84 -4.41
N LYS A 577 -15.06 -18.68 -3.91
CA LYS A 577 -16.34 -18.04 -4.25
C LYS A 577 -16.12 -16.61 -4.71
N LEU A 578 -16.59 -16.30 -5.91
CA LEU A 578 -16.63 -14.93 -6.40
C LEU A 578 -17.74 -14.16 -5.67
N CYS A 579 -17.34 -13.09 -4.99
CA CYS A 579 -18.21 -12.19 -4.26
C CYS A 579 -18.24 -10.83 -4.95
N THR A 580 -19.38 -10.14 -4.91
CA THR A 580 -19.57 -8.80 -5.47
C THR A 580 -20.12 -7.85 -4.40
N GLN A 581 -19.72 -6.59 -4.44
CA GLN A 581 -20.27 -5.56 -3.56
C GLN A 581 -21.61 -5.06 -4.08
N ARG A 582 -22.55 -4.87 -3.16
CA ARG A 582 -23.76 -4.07 -3.35
C ARG A 582 -23.42 -2.59 -3.23
N SER A 583 -24.18 -1.76 -3.94
CA SER A 583 -24.10 -0.31 -3.77
C SER A 583 -24.42 0.09 -2.33
N MET A 584 -23.84 1.21 -1.87
CA MET A 584 -24.12 1.71 -0.52
C MET A 584 -25.61 1.96 -0.28
N TRP A 585 -26.33 2.41 -1.32
CA TRP A 585 -27.76 2.69 -1.24
C TRP A 585 -28.61 1.42 -1.11
N GLU A 586 -28.29 0.38 -1.88
CA GLU A 586 -28.95 -0.93 -1.78
C GLU A 586 -28.74 -1.52 -0.39
N THR A 587 -27.51 -1.48 0.12
CA THR A 587 -27.14 -2.01 1.42
C THR A 587 -27.87 -1.31 2.56
N PHE A 588 -27.96 0.03 2.49
CA PHE A 588 -28.71 0.81 3.46
C PHE A 588 -30.22 0.46 3.44
N ARG A 589 -30.82 0.27 2.26
CA ARG A 589 -32.25 -0.08 2.15
C ARG A 589 -32.58 -1.45 2.73
N LEU A 590 -31.66 -2.40 2.68
CA LEU A 590 -31.84 -3.76 3.19
C LEU A 590 -31.65 -3.85 4.71
N GLN A 591 -31.09 -2.83 5.35
CA GLN A 591 -30.80 -2.80 6.79
C GLN A 591 -32.02 -3.04 7.72
N PRO A 592 -33.26 -2.58 7.41
CA PRO A 592 -34.44 -2.86 8.23
C PRO A 592 -34.97 -4.30 8.09
N GLN A 593 -34.60 -5.01 7.02
CA GLN A 593 -35.14 -6.33 6.65
C GLN A 593 -34.18 -7.48 6.99
N LYS A 594 -33.47 -7.37 8.13
CA LYS A 594 -32.36 -8.23 8.59
C LYS A 594 -32.63 -9.75 8.69
N LEU A 595 -33.78 -10.26 8.26
CA LEU A 595 -34.14 -11.67 8.38
C LEU A 595 -33.79 -12.54 7.15
N ASP A 596 -33.63 -11.99 5.93
CA ASP A 596 -33.44 -12.83 4.72
C ASP A 596 -32.35 -12.34 3.74
N ALA A 597 -31.58 -11.29 4.06
CA ALA A 597 -30.52 -10.85 3.16
C ALA A 597 -29.33 -11.82 3.24
N GLU A 598 -28.95 -12.44 2.12
CA GLU A 598 -27.73 -13.25 1.95
C GLU A 598 -26.46 -12.45 2.27
N THR A 599 -26.16 -12.26 3.56
CA THR A 599 -24.89 -11.71 4.03
C THR A 599 -23.93 -12.88 4.24
N ILE A 600 -22.70 -12.72 3.77
CA ILE A 600 -21.67 -13.73 4.01
C ILE A 600 -21.16 -13.54 5.45
N PRO A 601 -21.26 -14.55 6.33
CA PRO A 601 -20.77 -14.45 7.70
C PRO A 601 -19.29 -14.03 7.73
N GLY A 602 -18.95 -13.11 8.63
CA GLY A 602 -17.59 -12.59 8.78
C GLY A 602 -17.20 -11.46 7.82
N LEU A 603 -17.99 -11.18 6.77
CA LEU A 603 -17.69 -10.12 5.79
C LEU A 603 -18.52 -8.84 6.00
N ASP A 604 -18.12 -7.76 5.32
CA ASP A 604 -18.90 -6.53 5.17
C ASP A 604 -20.26 -6.84 4.55
N GLU A 605 -21.32 -6.22 5.05
CA GLU A 605 -22.71 -6.47 4.63
C GLU A 605 -22.99 -6.15 3.15
N ARG A 606 -22.06 -5.50 2.45
CA ARG A 606 -22.14 -5.26 1.01
C ARG A 606 -21.78 -6.49 0.19
N TRP A 607 -21.03 -7.43 0.74
CA TRP A 607 -20.61 -8.62 -0.01
C TRP A 607 -21.75 -9.62 -0.15
N ARG A 608 -22.00 -10.04 -1.40
CA ARG A 608 -22.87 -11.16 -1.74
C ARG A 608 -22.13 -12.12 -2.66
N VAL A 609 -22.46 -13.41 -2.59
CA VAL A 609 -22.00 -14.39 -3.59
C VAL A 609 -22.67 -14.04 -4.92
N GLY A 610 -21.91 -13.99 -6.01
CA GLY A 610 -22.49 -13.69 -7.32
C GLY A 610 -23.56 -14.72 -7.68
N SER A 611 -24.79 -14.29 -8.00
CA SER A 611 -25.81 -15.19 -8.55
C SER A 611 -25.49 -15.47 -10.02
N GLY A 612 -24.46 -16.28 -10.28
CA GLY A 612 -24.42 -17.06 -11.51
C GLY A 612 -25.44 -18.19 -11.35
N ASP A 613 -26.33 -18.36 -12.33
CA ASP A 613 -27.34 -19.42 -12.38
C ASP A 613 -26.88 -20.72 -11.72
N SER A 614 -27.64 -21.17 -10.72
CA SER A 614 -27.61 -22.52 -10.15
C SER A 614 -26.23 -23.08 -9.77
N GLY A 615 -25.73 -22.75 -8.57
CA GLY A 615 -25.08 -23.73 -7.67
C GLY A 615 -23.95 -24.64 -8.20
N LEU A 616 -23.28 -24.30 -9.29
CA LEU A 616 -22.16 -25.08 -9.81
C LEU A 616 -20.87 -24.53 -9.21
N ASN A 617 -20.40 -25.21 -8.15
CA ASN A 617 -19.05 -25.08 -7.64
C ASN A 617 -18.05 -25.23 -8.80
N TRP A 618 -17.19 -24.24 -8.99
CA TRP A 618 -16.05 -24.33 -9.90
C TRP A 618 -15.03 -25.32 -9.32
N THR A 619 -15.24 -26.62 -9.54
CA THR A 619 -14.25 -27.65 -9.26
C THR A 619 -13.44 -27.92 -10.53
N ARG A 620 -12.11 -27.88 -10.40
CA ARG A 620 -11.17 -28.21 -11.47
C ARG A 620 -11.46 -29.64 -11.91
N GLY A 621 -11.85 -29.82 -13.17
CA GLY A 621 -11.99 -31.15 -13.76
C GLY A 621 -10.66 -31.89 -13.67
N THR A 622 -10.66 -32.98 -12.92
CA THR A 622 -9.66 -34.04 -13.01
C THR A 622 -9.60 -34.51 -14.46
N ARG A 623 -8.54 -34.15 -15.19
CA ARG A 623 -8.20 -34.89 -16.42
C ARG A 623 -7.52 -36.18 -15.98
N GLY A 624 -8.25 -37.28 -16.14
CA GLY A 624 -7.67 -38.61 -16.10
C GLY A 624 -6.70 -38.83 -17.26
N THR A 625 -5.64 -39.57 -16.93
CA THR A 625 -4.72 -40.37 -17.78
C THR A 625 -4.06 -39.70 -18.97
#